data_AF-A0A371WN24-F1
#
_entry.id   AF-A0A371WN24-F1
#
_cell.length_a   1.000
_cell.length_b   1.000
_cell.length_c   1.000
_cell.angle_alpha   90.00
_cell.angle_beta   90.00
_cell.angle_gamma   90.00
#
_symmetry.space_group_name_H-M   'P 1'
#
loop_
_entity.id
_entity.type
_entity.pdbx_description
1 polymer ?
#
loop_
_entity_poly.entity_id
_entity_poly.type
_entity_poly.pdbx_seq_one_letter_code
_entity_poly.pdbx_strand_id
1 'polypeptide(L)' 'MLLFNLFHLIERKIVARAAAARVVRELNTYNDRELADLGIDYLDIKRIAAETAAETEQTMLADMKRRRDLILTLAS' A
#
# COMPACT_ATOMS: atom_id res chain seq x y z
N MET A 1 12.96 -3.72 22.15
CA MET A 1 12.02 -2.68 21.66
C MET A 1 12.40 -2.13 20.28
N LEU A 2 13.67 -1.76 20.02
CA LEU A 2 14.12 -1.25 18.71
C LEU A 2 13.96 -2.25 17.54
N LEU A 3 14.25 -3.53 17.77
CA LEU A 3 14.13 -4.58 16.74
C LEU A 3 12.69 -4.76 16.23
N PHE A 4 11.72 -4.64 17.13
CA PHE A 4 10.30 -4.76 16.82
C PHE A 4 9.82 -3.59 15.94
N ASN A 5 10.22 -2.36 16.26
CA ASN A 5 9.90 -1.18 15.44
C ASN A 5 10.54 -1.26 14.05
N LEU A 6 11.79 -1.75 13.95
CA LEU A 6 12.47 -1.95 12.68
C LEU A 6 11.77 -3.03 11.83
N PHE A 7 11.36 -4.14 12.44
CA PHE A 7 10.64 -5.20 11.75
C PHE A 7 9.34 -4.70 11.12
N HIS A 8 8.50 -3.98 11.87
CA HIS A 8 7.25 -3.42 11.35
C HIS A 8 7.48 -2.37 10.25
N LEU A 9 8.55 -1.59 10.36
CA LEU A 9 8.91 -0.64 9.31
C LEU A 9 9.26 -1.38 8.01
N ILE A 10 10.08 -2.43 8.10
CA ILE A 10 10.50 -3.24 6.94
C ILE A 10 9.28 -3.93 6.33
N GLU A 11 8.44 -4.57 7.15
CA GLU A 11 7.23 -5.25 6.70
C GLU A 11 6.31 -4.29 5.92
N ARG A 12 6.04 -3.10 6.47
CA ARG A 12 5.23 -2.07 5.80
C ARG A 12 5.81 -1.68 4.44
N LYS A 13 7.13 -1.46 4.36
CA LYS A 13 7.81 -1.11 3.11
C LYS A 13 7.75 -2.24 2.08
N ILE A 14 7.85 -3.50 2.52
CA ILE A 14 7.75 -4.67 1.64
C ILE A 14 6.33 -4.79 1.08
N VAL A 15 5.31 -4.70 1.93
CA VAL A 15 3.90 -4.81 1.52
C VAL A 15 3.51 -3.68 0.56
N ALA A 16 3.89 -2.43 0.87
CA ALA A 16 3.67 -1.29 -0.01
C ALA A 16 4.33 -1.47 -1.38
N ARG A 17 5.58 -1.96 -1.41
CA ARG A 17 6.29 -2.25 -2.66
C ARG A 17 5.64 -3.38 -3.46
N ALA A 18 5.16 -4.41 -2.78
CA ALA A 18 4.42 -5.51 -3.42
C ALA A 18 3.10 -5.01 -4.03
N ALA A 19 2.39 -4.10 -3.36
CA ALA A 19 1.17 -3.47 -3.87
C ALA A 19 1.46 -2.66 -5.15
N ALA A 20 2.47 -1.78 -5.14
CA ALA A 20 2.88 -1.05 -6.35
C ALA A 20 3.23 -2.01 -7.50
N ALA A 21 4.04 -3.03 -7.23
CA ALA A 21 4.44 -3.99 -8.26
C ALA A 21 3.24 -4.76 -8.83
N ARG A 22 2.23 -5.05 -8.00
CA ARG A 22 0.99 -5.69 -8.43
C ARG A 22 0.18 -4.78 -9.34
N VAL A 23 -0.05 -3.52 -8.95
CA VAL A 23 -0.78 -2.53 -9.76
C VAL A 23 -0.11 -2.33 -11.12
N VAL A 24 1.21 -2.16 -11.14
CA VAL A 24 1.96 -2.04 -12.41
C VAL A 24 1.76 -3.28 -13.29
N ARG A 25 1.83 -4.49 -12.71
CA ARG A 25 1.61 -5.72 -13.49
C ARG A 25 0.19 -5.80 -14.03
N GLU A 26 -0.81 -5.53 -13.20
CA GLU A 26 -2.22 -5.58 -13.60
C GLU A 26 -2.51 -4.54 -14.70
N LEU A 27 -2.11 -3.29 -14.50
CA LEU A 27 -2.37 -2.23 -15.48
C LEU A 27 -1.64 -2.43 -16.81
N ASN A 28 -0.44 -3.01 -16.81
CA ASN A 28 0.29 -3.34 -18.03
C ASN A 28 -0.31 -4.51 -18.83
N THR A 29 -1.29 -5.25 -18.28
CA THR A 29 -1.98 -6.29 -19.06
C THR A 29 -3.10 -5.74 -19.95
N TYR A 30 -3.53 -4.50 -19.70
CA TYR A 30 -4.54 -3.83 -20.51
C TYR A 30 -3.89 -3.18 -21.73
N ASN A 31 -4.64 -3.13 -22.83
CA ASN A 31 -4.29 -2.34 -24.00
C ASN A 31 -4.73 -0.86 -23.83
N ASP A 32 -4.27 0.01 -24.72
CA ASP A 32 -4.53 1.46 -24.65
C ASP A 32 -6.03 1.81 -24.62
N ARG A 33 -6.87 1.03 -25.33
CA ARG A 33 -8.32 1.25 -25.33
C ARG A 33 -8.94 0.90 -23.99
N GLU A 34 -8.55 -0.24 -23.43
CA GLU A 34 -9.02 -0.67 -22.11
C GLU A 34 -8.56 0.30 -21.00
N LEU A 35 -7.33 0.81 -21.09
CA LEU A 35 -6.83 1.85 -20.18
C LEU A 35 -7.62 3.15 -20.34
N ALA A 36 -7.89 3.58 -21.58
CA ALA A 36 -8.70 4.77 -21.85
C ALA A 36 -10.14 4.62 -21.34
N ASP A 37 -10.74 3.45 -21.45
CA ASP A 37 -12.09 3.15 -20.90
C ASP A 37 -12.10 3.25 -19.36
N LEU A 38 -10.97 2.98 -18.70
CA LEU A 38 -10.77 3.20 -17.27
C LEU A 38 -10.39 4.65 -16.92
N GLY A 39 -10.19 5.52 -17.92
CA GLY A 39 -9.71 6.89 -17.72
C GLY A 39 -8.25 6.97 -17.27
N ILE A 40 -7.44 5.97 -17.61
CA ILE A 40 -6.03 5.85 -17.20
C ILE A 40 -5.15 6.06 -18.43
N ASP A 41 -4.18 6.97 -18.33
CA ASP A 41 -3.07 7.06 -19.30
C ASP A 41 -2.01 6.00 -18.95
N TYR A 42 -1.35 5.43 -19.95
CA TYR A 42 -0.19 4.57 -19.76
C TYR A 42 0.90 5.24 -18.91
N LEU A 43 1.09 6.56 -19.06
CA LEU A 43 2.05 7.33 -18.26
C LEU A 43 1.65 7.42 -16.78
N ASP A 44 0.36 7.32 -16.46
CA ASP A 44 -0.17 7.37 -15.10
C ASP A 44 0.06 6.07 -14.32
N ILE A 45 0.29 4.93 -14.99
CA ILE A 45 0.43 3.63 -14.32
C ILE A 45 1.46 3.67 -13.17
N LYS A 46 2.60 4.33 -13.39
CA LYS A 46 3.64 4.47 -12.35
C LYS A 46 3.19 5.36 -11.19
N ARG A 47 2.46 6.42 -11.48
CA ARG A 47 1.91 7.35 -10.48
C ARG A 47 0.86 6.63 -9.63
N ILE A 48 -0.10 5.97 -10.25
CA ILE A 48 -1.16 5.19 -9.59
C ILE A 48 -0.54 4.12 -8.69
N ALA A 49 0.45 3.38 -9.19
CA ALA A 49 1.12 2.36 -8.39
C ALA A 49 1.83 2.94 -7.15
N ALA A 50 2.45 4.12 -7.27
CA ALA A 50 3.09 4.81 -6.15
C ALA A 50 2.06 5.31 -5.12
N GLU A 51 0.93 5.84 -5.59
CA GLU A 51 -0.20 6.25 -4.75
C GLU A 51 -0.77 5.07 -3.97
N THR A 52 -1.04 3.94 -4.65
CA THR A 52 -1.51 2.71 -4.00
C THR A 52 -0.53 2.21 -2.94
N ALA A 53 0.77 2.27 -3.19
CA ALA A 53 1.77 1.90 -2.19
C ALA A 53 1.74 2.81 -0.96
N ALA A 54 1.60 4.12 -1.17
CA ALA A 54 1.49 5.09 -0.08
C ALA A 54 0.22 4.87 0.75
N GLU A 55 -0.92 4.65 0.10
CA GLU A 55 -2.19 4.34 0.77
C GLU A 55 -2.12 3.04 1.57
N THR A 56 -1.47 2.01 1.01
CA THR A 56 -1.23 0.74 1.70
C THR A 56 -0.39 0.96 2.97
N GLU A 57 0.68 1.76 2.87
CA GLU A 57 1.54 2.07 4.01
C GLU A 57 0.79 2.84 5.10
N GLN A 58 -0.09 3.77 4.73
CA GLN A 58 -0.93 4.54 5.66
C GLN A 58 -1.99 3.65 6.33
N THR A 59 -2.61 2.74 5.57
CA THR A 59 -3.61 1.81 6.09
C THR A 59 -3.01 0.90 7.16
N MET A 60 -1.81 0.35 6.91
CA MET A 60 -1.10 -0.46 7.89
C MET A 60 -0.79 0.32 9.17
N LEU A 61 -0.38 1.59 9.05
CA LEU A 61 -0.16 2.47 10.22
C LEU A 61 -1.44 2.69 11.03
N ALA A 62 -2.55 2.98 10.36
CA ALA A 62 -3.84 3.20 10.99
C ALA A 62 -4.31 1.93 11.74
N ASP A 63 -4.10 0.75 11.16
CA ASP A 63 -4.43 -0.53 11.79
C ASP A 63 -3.55 -0.84 13.00
N MET A 64 -2.25 -0.58 12.91
CA MET A 64 -1.34 -0.72 14.06
C MET A 64 -1.77 0.19 15.22
N LYS A 65 -2.12 1.44 14.91
CA LYS A 65 -2.61 2.41 15.92
C LYS A 65 -3.91 1.91 16.55
N ARG A 66 -4.88 1.46 15.75
CA ARG A 66 -6.15 0.89 16.24
C ARG A 66 -5.93 -0.32 17.15
N ARG A 67 -5.06 -1.25 16.76
CA ARG A 67 -4.72 -2.43 17.58
C ARG A 67 -4.09 -2.05 18.91
N ARG A 68 -3.16 -1.10 18.90
CA ARG A 68 -2.54 -0.57 20.13
C ARG A 68 -3.59 0.04 21.05
N ASP A 69 -4.45 0.90 20.52
CA ASP A 69 -5.47 1.61 21.30
C ASP A 69 -6.49 0.61 21.90
N LEU A 70 -6.85 -0.45 21.16
CA LEU A 70 -7.68 -1.54 21.66
C LEU A 70 -7.02 -2.29 22.83
N ILE A 71 -5.73 -2.64 22.71
CA ILE A 71 -4.98 -3.32 23.78
C ILE A 71 -4.95 -2.46 25.04
N LEU A 72 -4.69 -1.16 24.91
CA LEU A 72 -4.67 -0.24 26.05
C LEU A 72 -6.05 -0.15 26.72
N THR A 73 -7.12 -0.13 25.91
CA THR A 73 -8.50 -0.10 26.42
C THR A 73 -8.86 -1.39 27.17
N LEU A 74 -8.42 -2.56 26.68
CA LEU A 74 -8.69 -3.86 27.31
C LEU A 74 -7.84 -4.12 28.57
N ALA A 75 -6.71 -3.42 28.71
CA ALA A 75 -5.84 -3.51 29.87
C ALA A 75 -6.21 -2.51 30.99
N SER A 76 -7.19 -1.64 30.73
CA SER A 76 -7.76 -0.66 31.67
C SER A 76 -9.00 -1.23 32.36
#